data_AF-A0A1F9HWQ9-F1
#
_entry.id   AF-A0A1F9HWQ9-F1
#
_cell.length_a   1.000
_cell.length_b   1.000
_cell.length_c   1.000
_cell.angle_alpha   90.00
_cell.angle_beta   90.00
_cell.angle_gamma   90.00
#
_symmetry.space_group_name_H-M   'P 1'
#
loop_
_entity.id
_entity.type
_entity.pdbx_description
1 polymer ?
#
loop_
_entity_poly.entity_id
_entity_poly.type
_entity_poly.pdbx_seq_one_letter_code
_entity_poly.pdbx_strand_id
1 'polypeptide(L)'
;MKRITSFILFGFVAFCLTACGGTTTNGGEDYGDILSTSQGLTLTQSEHTIGWSKSECTMCHNLENIHLVDRTGVTDIVAVHNQAIRDGITGCAACHGTNGMP
;
A
#
# COMPACT_ATOMS: atom_id res chain seq x y z
N MET A 1 32.84 16.40 -32.62
CA MET A 1 31.94 15.25 -32.40
C MET A 1 32.11 14.62 -31.03
N LYS A 2 33.25 14.01 -30.66
CA LYS A 2 33.47 13.36 -29.34
C LYS A 2 33.13 14.23 -28.11
N ARG A 3 33.47 15.52 -28.14
CA ARG A 3 33.18 16.46 -27.04
C ARG A 3 31.68 16.72 -26.85
N ILE A 4 30.91 16.80 -27.94
CA ILE A 4 29.47 17.04 -27.91
C ILE A 4 28.75 15.81 -27.33
N THR A 5 29.20 14.60 -27.68
CA THR A 5 28.67 13.33 -27.14
C THR A 5 28.89 13.22 -25.63
N SER A 6 30.05 13.65 -25.11
CA SER A 6 30.32 13.66 -23.67
C SER A 6 29.46 14.66 -22.89
N PHE A 7 29.17 15.84 -23.46
CA PHE A 7 28.28 16.82 -22.81
C PHE A 7 26.83 16.35 -22.76
N ILE A 8 26.34 15.68 -23.81
CA ILE A 8 24.98 15.11 -23.84
C ILE A 8 24.85 13.99 -22.80
N LEU A 9 25.84 13.10 -22.70
CA LEU A 9 25.81 12.01 -21.71
C LEU A 9 25.83 12.55 -20.27
N PHE A 10 26.65 13.57 -20.00
CA PHE A 10 26.71 14.20 -18.68
C PHE A 10 25.41 14.94 -18.33
N GLY A 11 24.80 15.62 -19.29
CA GLY A 11 23.49 16.27 -19.12
C GLY A 11 22.36 15.27 -18.87
N PHE A 12 22.36 14.13 -19.55
CA PHE A 12 21.38 13.06 -19.33
C PHE A 12 21.50 12.43 -17.94
N VAL A 13 22.72 12.13 -17.49
CA VAL A 13 22.97 11.60 -16.15
C VAL A 13 22.56 12.61 -15.07
N ALA A 14 22.89 13.89 -15.23
CA ALA A 14 22.47 14.94 -14.30
C ALA A 14 20.94 15.08 -14.22
N PHE A 15 20.24 15.01 -15.36
CA PHE A 15 18.77 15.05 -15.40
C PHE A 15 18.14 13.85 -14.67
N CYS A 16 18.67 12.64 -14.90
CA CYS A 16 18.22 11.43 -14.20
C CYS A 16 18.41 11.52 -12.67
N LEU A 17 19.45 12.20 -12.19
CA LEU A 17 19.70 12.37 -10.76
C LEU A 17 18.75 13.38 -10.09
N THR A 18 18.18 14.33 -10.85
CA THR A 18 17.20 15.30 -10.31
C THR A 18 15.76 14.80 -10.32
N ALA A 19 15.47 13.70 -10.99
CA ALA A 19 14.13 13.14 -11.10
C ALA A 19 13.70 12.29 -9.88
N CYS A 20 14.64 11.95 -9.00
CA CYS A 20 14.39 11.06 -7.85
C CYS A 20 14.38 11.87 -6.55
N GLY A 21 13.34 12.69 -6.31
CA GLY A 21 13.30 13.52 -5.11
C GLY A 21 11.98 14.25 -4.83
N GLY A 22 10.86 13.78 -5.39
CA GLY A 22 9.55 14.34 -5.08
C GLY A 22 9.15 14.04 -3.64
N THR A 23 8.84 15.08 -2.86
CA THR A 23 8.33 14.97 -1.48
C THR A 23 6.84 14.62 -1.45
N THR A 24 6.39 13.71 -2.29
CA THR A 24 5.02 13.18 -2.18
C THR A 24 5.04 12.20 -1.02
N THR A 25 4.39 12.56 0.09
CA THR A 25 4.04 11.59 1.13
C THR A 25 3.30 10.44 0.47
N ASN A 26 3.83 9.21 0.55
CA ASN A 26 3.13 8.04 0.05
C ASN A 26 1.82 7.93 0.84
N GLY A 27 0.69 8.32 0.24
CA GLY A 27 -0.63 8.25 0.85
C GLY A 27 -1.15 6.82 1.02
N GLY A 28 -0.37 5.84 0.56
CA GLY A 28 -0.75 4.45 0.50
C GLY A 28 -1.89 4.19 -0.48
N GLU A 29 -2.32 2.94 -0.50
CA GLU A 29 -3.57 2.57 -1.14
C GLU A 29 -4.74 3.20 -0.37
N ASP A 30 -5.75 3.66 -1.11
CA ASP A 30 -6.94 4.30 -0.55
C ASP A 30 -8.20 3.57 -1.02
N TYR A 31 -8.86 2.89 -0.09
CA TYR A 31 -10.14 2.23 -0.29
C TYR A 31 -11.22 2.83 0.64
N GLY A 32 -10.96 4.01 1.21
CA GLY A 32 -11.82 4.65 2.21
C GLY A 32 -11.58 4.18 3.64
N ASP A 33 -12.52 4.53 4.53
CA ASP A 33 -12.54 4.12 5.93
C ASP A 33 -13.40 2.86 6.10
N ILE A 34 -12.79 1.74 6.44
CA ILE A 34 -13.49 0.47 6.64
C ILE A 34 -14.45 0.51 7.83
N LEU A 35 -14.21 1.37 8.84
CA LEU A 35 -15.12 1.54 9.96
C LEU A 35 -16.41 2.27 9.59
N SER A 36 -16.45 2.91 8.41
CA SER A 36 -17.68 3.53 7.90
C SER A 36 -18.71 2.51 7.41
N THR A 37 -18.32 1.24 7.25
CA THR A 37 -19.23 0.18 6.80
C THR A 37 -19.88 -0.55 7.97
N SER A 38 -21.01 -1.22 7.71
CA SER A 38 -21.79 -1.88 8.76
C SER A 38 -21.07 -3.03 9.48
N GLN A 39 -19.97 -3.55 8.92
CA GLN A 39 -19.22 -4.69 9.47
C GLN A 39 -17.91 -4.30 10.16
N GLY A 40 -17.59 -2.99 10.22
CA GLY A 40 -16.38 -2.48 10.86
C GLY A 40 -15.12 -3.08 10.24
N LEU A 41 -14.27 -3.70 11.05
CA LEU A 41 -13.02 -4.29 10.57
C LEU A 41 -13.20 -5.61 9.78
N THR A 42 -14.35 -6.26 9.88
CA THR A 42 -14.56 -7.55 9.20
C THR A 42 -14.86 -7.32 7.72
N LEU A 43 -14.06 -7.94 6.85
CA LEU A 43 -14.25 -7.79 5.41
C LEU A 43 -15.53 -8.47 4.94
N THR A 44 -16.20 -7.85 3.98
CA THR A 44 -17.40 -8.41 3.33
C THR A 44 -17.17 -8.70 1.85
N GLN A 45 -17.98 -9.62 1.32
CA GLN A 45 -17.98 -9.92 -0.12
C GLN A 45 -18.34 -8.70 -0.97
N SER A 46 -19.20 -7.82 -0.47
CA SER A 46 -19.58 -6.58 -1.17
C SER A 46 -18.43 -5.58 -1.29
N GLU A 47 -17.53 -5.51 -0.31
CA GLU A 47 -16.34 -4.66 -0.37
C GLU A 47 -15.24 -5.28 -1.25
N HIS A 48 -15.18 -6.61 -1.33
CA HIS A 48 -14.12 -7.36 -2.00
C HIS A 48 -14.64 -8.20 -3.17
N THR A 49 -15.49 -7.64 -4.03
CA THR A 49 -16.20 -8.39 -5.10
C THR A 49 -15.29 -9.27 -5.97
N ILE A 50 -14.08 -8.81 -6.28
CA ILE A 50 -13.11 -9.53 -7.12
C ILE A 50 -12.23 -10.47 -6.29
N GLY A 51 -11.77 -10.00 -5.12
CA GLY A 51 -10.79 -10.71 -4.29
C GLY A 51 -11.39 -11.67 -3.25
N TRP A 52 -12.72 -11.69 -3.09
CA TRP A 52 -13.38 -12.53 -2.09
C TRP A 52 -13.04 -14.01 -2.28
N SER A 53 -12.75 -14.70 -1.18
CA SER A 53 -12.35 -16.11 -1.16
C SER A 53 -11.04 -16.43 -1.90
N LYS A 54 -10.14 -15.45 -2.06
CA LYS A 54 -8.77 -15.62 -2.60
C LYS A 54 -7.72 -15.46 -1.51
N SER A 55 -6.79 -16.40 -1.43
CA SER A 55 -5.69 -16.39 -0.46
C SER A 55 -4.59 -15.41 -0.82
N GLU A 56 -4.50 -15.01 -2.09
CA GLU A 56 -3.42 -14.19 -2.63
C GLU A 56 -3.82 -12.70 -2.59
N CYS A 57 -4.09 -12.17 -1.40
CA CYS A 57 -4.52 -10.78 -1.20
C CYS A 57 -3.54 -9.77 -1.84
N THR A 58 -2.25 -10.11 -1.89
CA THR A 58 -1.21 -9.26 -2.47
C THR A 58 -1.24 -9.16 -4.00
N MET A 59 -2.14 -9.89 -4.67
CA MET A 59 -2.43 -9.64 -6.09
C MET A 59 -3.12 -8.30 -6.31
N CYS A 60 -3.86 -7.81 -5.31
CA CYS A 60 -4.57 -6.53 -5.38
C CYS A 60 -4.02 -5.50 -4.40
N HIS A 61 -3.48 -5.93 -3.26
CA HIS A 61 -2.99 -5.05 -2.20
C HIS A 61 -1.48 -5.14 -2.01
N ASN A 62 -0.76 -4.05 -2.24
CA ASN A 62 0.64 -4.02 -1.90
C ASN A 62 0.80 -3.88 -0.38
N LEU A 63 1.41 -4.89 0.25
CA LEU A 63 1.63 -4.94 1.69
C LEU A 63 2.35 -3.69 2.22
N GLU A 64 3.25 -3.10 1.44
CA GLU A 64 3.99 -1.88 1.83
C GLU A 64 3.16 -0.60 1.68
N ASN A 65 2.04 -0.63 0.96
CA ASN A 65 1.19 0.54 0.73
C ASN A 65 -0.13 0.50 1.49
N ILE A 66 -0.50 -0.60 2.15
CA ILE A 66 -1.67 -0.65 3.02
C ILE A 66 -1.33 -0.16 4.44
N HIS A 67 -2.33 0.37 5.14
CA HIS A 67 -2.19 0.91 6.51
C HIS A 67 -1.16 2.06 6.64
N LEU A 68 -0.93 2.87 5.61
CA LEU A 68 0.01 4.00 5.72
C LEU A 68 -0.61 5.28 6.32
N VAL A 69 -1.93 5.42 6.22
CA VAL A 69 -2.64 6.62 6.66
C VAL A 69 -3.81 6.21 7.54
N ASP A 70 -3.89 6.82 8.73
CA ASP A 70 -5.04 6.67 9.61
C ASP A 70 -6.22 7.46 9.03
N ARG A 71 -7.17 6.74 8.45
CA ARG A 71 -8.41 7.31 7.92
C ARG A 71 -9.58 7.16 8.90
N THR A 72 -9.40 6.40 9.98
CA THR A 72 -10.44 6.10 10.96
C THR A 72 -10.37 7.06 12.15
N GLY A 73 -9.18 7.60 12.43
CA GLY A 73 -8.91 8.53 13.52
C GLY A 73 -8.91 7.88 14.91
N VAL A 74 -8.92 6.55 14.97
CA VAL A 74 -9.09 5.79 16.23
C VAL A 74 -8.01 4.72 16.45
N THR A 75 -6.94 4.69 15.65
CA THR A 75 -5.89 3.66 15.75
C THR A 75 -4.47 4.21 15.65
N ASP A 76 -3.50 3.50 16.23
CA ASP A 76 -2.09 3.74 15.93
C ASP A 76 -1.74 3.05 14.61
N ILE A 77 -1.93 3.79 13.50
CA ILE A 77 -1.76 3.22 12.17
C ILE A 77 -0.31 2.77 11.90
N VAL A 78 0.67 3.41 12.53
CA VAL A 78 2.09 3.03 12.38
C VAL A 78 2.32 1.66 13.02
N ALA A 79 1.75 1.41 14.20
CA ALA A 79 1.81 0.10 14.84
C ALA A 79 1.11 -0.98 13.99
N VAL A 80 -0.07 -0.67 13.43
CA VAL A 80 -0.83 -1.58 12.57
C VAL A 80 -0.05 -1.94 11.29
N HIS A 81 0.51 -0.94 10.61
CA HIS A 81 1.34 -1.17 9.43
C HIS A 81 2.53 -2.07 9.75
N ASN A 82 3.25 -1.76 10.83
CA ASN A 82 4.39 -2.56 11.26
C ASN A 82 4.00 -3.99 11.62
N GLN A 83 2.82 -4.23 12.21
CA GLN A 83 2.32 -5.58 12.46
C GLN A 83 2.03 -6.31 11.15
N ALA A 84 1.35 -5.67 10.19
CA ALA A 84 1.01 -6.27 8.90
C ALA A 84 2.27 -6.67 8.10
N ILE A 85 3.31 -5.84 8.12
CA ILE A 85 4.61 -6.15 7.49
C ILE A 85 5.29 -7.34 8.18
N ARG A 86 5.28 -7.37 9.52
CA ARG A 86 5.93 -8.46 10.29
C ARG A 86 5.27 -9.81 10.08
N ASP A 87 3.94 -9.86 10.15
CA ASP A 87 3.19 -11.12 10.11
C ASP A 87 2.88 -11.58 8.68
N GLY A 88 3.00 -10.67 7.72
CA GLY A 88 2.57 -10.87 6.35
C GLY A 88 1.09 -11.26 6.26
N ILE A 89 0.75 -11.97 5.19
CA ILE A 89 -0.64 -12.33 4.88
C ILE A 89 -1.31 -13.21 5.95
N THR A 90 -0.51 -13.91 6.75
CA THR A 90 -1.03 -14.81 7.79
C THR A 90 -1.58 -14.05 9.01
N GLY A 91 -1.15 -12.80 9.23
CA GLY A 91 -1.60 -11.99 10.36
C GLY A 91 -2.94 -11.28 10.13
N CYS A 92 -3.42 -11.18 8.89
CA CYS A 92 -4.56 -10.34 8.54
C CYS A 92 -5.85 -10.76 9.29
N ALA A 93 -6.06 -12.06 9.46
CA ALA A 93 -7.23 -12.62 10.16
C ALA A 93 -7.28 -12.25 11.66
N ALA A 94 -6.18 -11.78 12.25
CA ALA A 94 -6.18 -11.32 13.64
C ALA A 94 -7.07 -10.08 13.86
N CYS A 95 -7.27 -9.27 12.81
CA CYS A 95 -8.10 -8.05 12.89
C CYS A 95 -9.29 -8.09 11.92
N HIS A 96 -9.15 -8.77 10.78
CA HIS A 96 -10.13 -8.74 9.68
C HIS A 96 -11.04 -9.98 9.62
N GLY A 97 -11.24 -10.67 10.75
CA GLY A 97 -12.07 -11.88 10.82
C GLY A 97 -11.46 -13.01 10.00
N THR A 98 -12.22 -13.62 9.08
CA THR A 98 -11.66 -14.63 8.17
C THR A 98 -10.79 -14.04 7.06
N ASN A 99 -10.66 -12.71 7.01
CA ASN A 99 -9.98 -11.98 5.95
C ASN A 99 -10.53 -12.31 4.54
N GLY A 100 -11.85 -12.57 4.48
CA GLY A 100 -12.56 -12.93 3.25
C GLY A 100 -12.32 -14.36 2.75
N MET A 101 -11.66 -15.21 3.55
CA MET A 101 -11.42 -16.62 3.25
C MET A 101 -12.46 -17.54 3.92
N PRO A 102 -12.75 -18.73 3.35
CA PRO A 102 -13.56 -19.77 3.99
C PRO A 102 -12.89 -20.42 5.20
#